data_AF-A0A962I741-F1
#
_entry.id   AF-A0A962I741-F1
#
_cell.length_a   1.000
_cell.length_b   1.000
_cell.length_c   1.000
_cell.angle_alpha   90.00
_cell.angle_beta   90.00
_cell.angle_gamma   90.00
#
_symmetry.space_group_name_H-M   'P 1'
#
loop_
_entity.id
_entity.type
_entity.pdbx_description
1 polymer ?
#
loop_
_entity_poly.entity_id
_entity_poly.type
_entity_poly.pdbx_seq_one_letter_code
_entity_poly.pdbx_strand_id
1 'polypeptide(L)'
;VIVGDAAMSPYELVSAGGAIDHDNPTSGEEWLARMFETWKRVAWLNPMPEPDWAYISTVRHIQNLLGDRMYPLSPEGLARAVSKLKA
;
A
#
# COMPACT_ATOMS: atom_id res chain seq x y z
N VAL A 1 -0.19 6.08 -9.10
CA VAL A 1 -0.76 6.56 -7.81
C VAL A 1 -1.78 5.55 -7.38
N ILE A 2 -1.78 5.14 -6.12
CA ILE A 2 -2.75 4.21 -5.52
C ILE A 2 -3.46 4.95 -4.41
N VAL A 3 -4.75 4.69 -4.22
CA VAL A 3 -5.55 5.22 -3.11
C VAL A 3 -6.22 4.04 -2.41
N GLY A 4 -6.02 3.90 -1.10
CA GLY A 4 -6.58 2.78 -0.33
C GLY A 4 -6.08 2.79 1.12
N ASP A 5 -6.84 2.20 2.03
CA ASP A 5 -6.52 2.18 3.47
C ASP A 5 -5.38 1.25 3.87
N ALA A 6 -5.00 0.31 2.99
CA ALA A 6 -4.03 -0.74 3.25
C ALA A 6 -4.40 -1.63 4.47
N ALA A 7 -5.66 -1.60 4.90
CA ALA A 7 -6.17 -2.36 6.03
C ALA A 7 -6.98 -3.56 5.53
N MET A 8 -6.53 -4.75 5.88
CA MET A 8 -7.19 -6.02 5.52
C MET A 8 -6.80 -7.12 6.51
N SER A 9 -7.44 -8.28 6.42
CA SER A 9 -6.93 -9.47 7.09
C SER A 9 -5.52 -9.79 6.56
N PRO A 10 -4.55 -10.15 7.42
CA PRO A 10 -3.23 -10.58 6.95
C PRO A 10 -3.30 -11.70 5.91
N TYR A 11 -4.28 -12.60 6.04
CA TYR A 11 -4.49 -13.71 5.12
C TYR A 11 -4.82 -13.24 3.69
N GLU A 12 -5.60 -12.17 3.55
CA GLU A 12 -5.94 -11.59 2.24
C GLU A 12 -4.69 -11.06 1.50
N LEU A 13 -3.68 -10.63 2.27
CA LEU A 13 -2.46 -10.06 1.73
C LEU A 13 -1.40 -11.12 1.42
N VAL A 14 -1.09 -12.00 2.37
CA VAL A 14 0.11 -12.85 2.31
C VAL A 14 -0.10 -14.23 1.69
N SER A 15 -1.35 -14.71 1.63
CA SER A 15 -1.63 -16.08 1.18
C SER A 15 -1.96 -16.16 -0.31
N ALA A 16 -1.45 -17.20 -0.98
CA ALA A 16 -2.06 -17.69 -2.20
C ALA A 16 -3.48 -18.23 -1.86
N GLY A 17 -4.48 -17.90 -2.68
CA GLY A 17 -5.89 -18.14 -2.38
C GLY A 17 -6.46 -17.21 -1.29
N GLY A 18 -5.76 -16.10 -0.98
CA GLY A 18 -6.20 -15.10 -0.02
C GLY A 18 -7.34 -14.19 -0.51
N ALA A 19 -7.62 -14.17 -1.81
CA ALA A 19 -8.69 -13.35 -2.36
C ALA A 19 -10.08 -13.86 -1.92
N ILE A 20 -10.98 -12.91 -1.63
CA ILE A 20 -12.31 -13.22 -1.07
C ILE A 20 -13.23 -13.82 -2.15
N ASP A 21 -13.18 -13.28 -3.36
CA ASP A 21 -14.18 -13.55 -4.41
C ASP A 21 -13.71 -14.53 -5.50
N HIS A 22 -12.43 -14.92 -5.50
CA HIS A 22 -11.87 -15.80 -6.52
C HIS A 22 -10.59 -16.50 -6.03
N ASP A 23 -10.21 -17.58 -6.71
CA ASP A 23 -8.93 -18.24 -6.46
C ASP A 23 -7.78 -17.45 -7.10
N ASN A 24 -6.72 -17.19 -6.34
CA ASN A 24 -5.53 -16.47 -6.79
C ASN A 24 -4.26 -17.27 -6.45
N PRO A 25 -3.54 -17.82 -7.45
CA PRO A 25 -2.33 -18.61 -7.17
C PRO A 25 -1.14 -17.76 -6.68
N THR A 26 -1.24 -16.44 -6.78
CA THR A 26 -0.21 -15.47 -6.37
C THR A 26 -0.77 -14.57 -5.28
N SER A 27 -0.04 -14.39 -4.18
CA SER A 27 -0.48 -13.56 -3.06
C SER A 27 -0.58 -12.07 -3.44
N GLY A 28 -1.38 -11.31 -2.68
CA GLY A 28 -1.47 -9.86 -2.85
C GLY A 28 -0.14 -9.17 -2.62
N GLU A 29 0.62 -9.63 -1.62
CA GLU A 29 1.98 -9.15 -1.32
C GLU A 29 2.91 -9.32 -2.52
N GLU A 30 2.94 -10.49 -3.15
CA GLU A 30 3.79 -10.73 -4.31
C GLU A 30 3.43 -9.82 -5.48
N TRP A 31 2.14 -9.61 -5.73
CA TRP A 31 1.69 -8.66 -6.74
C TRP A 31 2.14 -7.24 -6.41
N LEU A 32 1.92 -6.77 -5.19
CA LEU A 32 2.34 -5.44 -4.76
C LEU A 32 3.87 -5.25 -4.88
N ALA A 33 4.66 -6.24 -4.48
CA ALA A 33 6.12 -6.22 -4.64
C ALA A 33 6.51 -6.06 -6.11
N ARG A 34 5.94 -6.88 -7.02
CA ARG A 34 6.17 -6.79 -8.47
C ARG A 34 5.75 -5.43 -9.04
N MET A 35 4.62 -4.88 -8.59
CA MET A 35 4.17 -3.55 -8.99
C MET A 35 5.19 -2.48 -8.57
N PHE A 36 5.64 -2.49 -7.32
CA PHE A 36 6.57 -1.49 -6.79
C PHE A 36 7.99 -1.63 -7.34
N GLU A 37 8.38 -2.83 -7.77
CA GLU A 37 9.60 -3.07 -8.53
C GLU A 37 9.51 -2.54 -9.96
N THR A 38 8.37 -2.73 -10.62
CA THR A 38 8.14 -2.31 -12.02
C THR A 38 8.02 -0.78 -12.12
N TRP A 39 7.23 -0.16 -11.25
CA TRP A 39 7.03 1.28 -11.23
C TRP A 39 7.81 1.91 -10.07
N LYS A 40 8.97 2.50 -10.39
CA LYS A 40 9.80 3.18 -9.37
C LYS A 40 9.11 4.42 -8.79
N ARG A 41 8.33 5.13 -9.62
CA ARG A 41 7.53 6.29 -9.22
C ARG A 41 6.11 5.85 -8.83
N VAL A 42 5.96 5.51 -7.56
CA VAL A 42 4.67 5.15 -6.94
C VAL A 42 4.46 6.04 -5.73
N ALA A 43 3.21 6.43 -5.52
CA ALA A 43 2.73 7.03 -4.30
C ALA A 43 1.42 6.35 -3.91
N TRP A 44 1.31 5.96 -2.65
CA TRP A 44 0.11 5.41 -2.04
C TRP A 44 -0.50 6.47 -1.12
N LEU A 45 -1.76 6.84 -1.37
CA LEU A 45 -2.51 7.78 -0.54
C LEU A 45 -3.46 6.99 0.36
N ASN A 46 -3.22 7.03 1.66
CA ASN A 46 -3.98 6.28 2.65
C ASN A 46 -5.00 7.21 3.35
N PRO A 47 -6.32 6.94 3.23
CA PRO A 47 -7.37 7.71 3.90
C PRO A 47 -7.43 7.52 5.40
N MET A 48 -6.79 6.49 5.95
CA MET A 48 -6.72 6.28 7.39
C MET A 48 -5.85 7.36 8.06
N PRO A 49 -6.19 7.79 9.28
CA PRO A 49 -5.32 8.65 10.08
C PRO A 49 -3.93 8.04 10.23
N GLU A 50 -2.89 8.82 9.92
CA GLU A 50 -1.48 8.37 9.97
C GLU A 50 -1.06 7.78 11.33
N PRO A 51 -1.53 8.27 12.49
CA PRO A 51 -1.26 7.63 13.78
C PRO A 51 -1.76 6.17 13.89
N ASP A 52 -2.81 5.81 13.15
CA ASP A 52 -3.42 4.49 13.22
C ASP A 52 -2.60 3.43 12.46
N TRP A 53 -1.77 3.86 11.50
CA TRP A 53 -1.02 2.95 10.63
C TRP A 53 -0.10 2.02 11.43
N ALA A 54 0.47 2.50 12.53
CA ALA A 54 1.37 1.73 13.39
C ALA A 54 0.67 0.54 14.08
N TYR A 55 -0.65 0.59 14.22
CA TYR A 55 -1.44 -0.42 14.93
C TYR A 55 -2.02 -1.49 14.00
N ILE A 56 -2.06 -1.24 12.69
CA ILE A 56 -2.59 -2.18 11.71
C ILE A 56 -1.45 -2.88 10.99
N SER A 57 -1.39 -4.20 11.16
CA SER A 57 -0.27 -5.02 10.68
C SER A 57 -0.09 -4.95 9.16
N THR A 58 -1.17 -5.02 8.38
CA THR A 58 -1.11 -4.96 6.91
C THR A 58 -0.71 -3.57 6.40
N VAL A 59 -1.13 -2.51 7.09
CA VAL A 59 -0.72 -1.14 6.75
C VAL A 59 0.79 -1.01 6.91
N ARG A 60 1.34 -1.45 8.05
CA ARG A 60 2.80 -1.52 8.27
C ARG A 60 3.50 -2.39 7.24
N HIS A 61 2.92 -3.53 6.89
CA HIS A 61 3.48 -4.46 5.92
C HIS A 61 3.63 -3.80 4.55
N ILE A 62 2.55 -3.18 4.06
CA ILE A 62 2.55 -2.45 2.78
C ILE A 62 3.47 -1.22 2.85
N GLN A 63 3.53 -0.54 4.00
CA GLN A 63 4.47 0.57 4.22
C GLN A 63 5.93 0.08 4.12
N ASN A 64 6.27 -1.10 4.65
CA ASN A 64 7.62 -1.67 4.50
C ASN A 64 7.96 -1.98 3.03
N LEU A 65 7.00 -2.47 2.25
CA LEU A 65 7.19 -2.71 0.80
C LEU A 65 7.37 -1.40 0.02
N LEU A 66 6.67 -0.34 0.42
CA LEU A 66 6.71 0.96 -0.23
C LEU A 66 7.91 1.82 0.21
N GLY A 67 8.39 1.64 1.44
CA GLY A 67 9.22 2.62 2.13
C GLY A 67 8.47 3.94 2.33
N ASP A 68 9.17 5.05 2.10
CA ASP A 68 8.68 6.43 2.35
C ASP A 68 7.67 6.94 1.30
N ARG A 69 6.98 6.03 0.61
CA ARG A 69 6.07 6.30 -0.53
C ARG A 69 4.59 6.12 -0.20
N MET A 70 4.25 5.97 1.08
CA MET A 70 2.88 6.05 1.59
C MET A 70 2.65 7.40 2.27
N TYR A 71 1.55 8.07 1.93
CA TYR A 71 1.21 9.42 2.37
C TYR A 71 -0.24 9.46 2.86
N PRO A 72 -0.57 10.30 3.84
CA PRO A 72 -1.97 10.50 4.25
C PRO A 72 -2.76 11.13 3.10
N LEU A 73 -4.03 10.79 2.98
CA LEU A 73 -4.96 11.46 2.06
C LEU A 73 -5.39 12.81 2.64
N SER A 74 -4.44 13.76 2.65
CA SER A 74 -4.65 15.16 3.03
C SER A 74 -4.05 16.08 1.94
N PRO A 75 -4.38 17.38 1.92
CA PRO A 75 -3.74 18.34 1.03
C PRO A 75 -2.20 18.31 1.13
N GLU A 76 -1.66 18.22 2.35
CA GLU A 76 -0.22 18.13 2.61
C GLU A 76 0.36 16.81 2.11
N GLY A 77 -0.31 15.68 2.38
CA GLY A 77 0.11 14.37 1.90
C GLY A 77 0.10 14.29 0.37
N LEU A 78 -0.91 14.87 -0.28
CA LEU A 78 -0.98 14.98 -1.74
C LEU A 78 0.17 15.83 -2.28
N ALA A 79 0.49 16.96 -1.65
CA ALA A 79 1.62 17.79 -2.04
C ALA A 79 2.96 17.03 -1.94
N ARG A 80 3.17 16.27 -0.85
CA ARG A 80 4.35 15.40 -0.69
C ARG A 80 4.42 14.32 -1.77
N ALA A 81 3.29 13.64 -2.04
CA ALA A 81 3.20 12.60 -3.06
C ALA A 81 3.53 13.15 -4.46
N VAL A 82 2.95 14.29 -4.85
CA VAL A 82 3.21 14.95 -6.14
C VAL A 82 4.67 15.36 -6.25
N SER A 83 5.26 15.92 -5.19
CA SER A 83 6.69 16.27 -5.16
C SER A 83 7.57 15.05 -5.43
N LYS A 84 7.29 13.91 -4.75
CA LYS A 84 8.05 12.67 -4.93
C LYS A 84 7.91 12.07 -6.33
N LEU A 85 6.76 12.23 -6.97
CA LEU A 85 6.50 11.69 -8.31
C LEU A 85 7.12 12.54 -9.43
N LYS A 86 7.36 13.84 -9.19
CA LYS A 86 8.00 14.74 -10.16
C LYS A 86 9.52 14.57 -10.24
N ALA A 87 10.15 14.14 -9.14
CA ALA A 87 11.59 13.88 -9.05
C ALA A 87 11.99 12.64 -9.87
#